data_AF-A0A0J1D8G7-F1
#
_entry.id   AF-A0A0J1D8G7-F1
#
_cell.length_a   1.000
_cell.length_b   1.000
_cell.length_c   1.000
_cell.angle_alpha   90.00
_cell.angle_beta   90.00
_cell.angle_gamma   90.00
#
_symmetry.space_group_name_H-M   'P 1'
#
loop_
_entity.id
_entity.type
_entity.pdbx_description
1 polymer ?
#
loop_
_entity_poly.entity_id
_entity_poly.type
_entity_poly.pdbx_seq_one_letter_code
_entity_poly.pdbx_strand_id
1 'polypeptide(L)'
;MFLDHPTITATNSQTEPDRIERLDRVYGYAMALADVDGDGGFVDRLTQIHDHKGTLIVFWREAPSATQIAYWARAWSSKVGDGSTAVVHEF
;
A
#
# COMPACT_ATOMS: atom_id res chain seq x y z
N MET A 1 -19.93 2.88 7.53
CA MET A 1 -19.04 3.91 6.97
C MET A 1 -18.39 3.30 5.75
N PHE A 2 -18.58 3.87 4.55
CA PHE A 2 -17.76 3.51 3.40
C PHE A 2 -16.41 4.19 3.63
N LEU A 3 -15.33 3.42 3.71
CA LEU A 3 -13.99 3.99 3.71
C LEU A 3 -13.69 4.36 2.26
N ASP A 4 -13.17 5.57 2.03
CA ASP A 4 -12.65 5.97 0.72
C ASP A 4 -11.33 5.22 0.49
N HIS A 5 -11.45 3.94 0.12
CA HIS A 5 -10.32 3.07 -0.16
C HIS A 5 -9.50 3.58 -1.36
N PRO A 6 -8.17 3.40 -1.36
CA PRO A 6 -7.33 3.83 -2.46
C PRO A 6 -7.66 3.07 -3.74
N THR A 7 -7.45 3.72 -4.88
CA THR A 7 -7.45 2.99 -6.16
C THR A 7 -6.22 2.09 -6.24
N ILE A 8 -6.38 0.86 -6.74
CA ILE A 8 -5.31 -0.13 -6.87
C ILE A 8 -4.97 -0.31 -8.35
N THR A 9 -3.72 -0.09 -8.74
CA THR A 9 -3.27 -0.24 -10.12
C THR A 9 -1.91 -0.93 -10.20
N ALA A 10 -1.58 -1.52 -11.35
CA ALA A 10 -0.27 -2.13 -11.56
C ALA A 10 0.16 -1.99 -13.02
N THR A 11 1.46 -1.87 -13.26
CA THR A 11 2.02 -1.96 -14.60
C THR A 11 1.75 -3.36 -15.17
N ASN A 12 1.33 -3.44 -16.44
CA ASN A 12 1.02 -4.69 -17.14
C ASN A 12 -0.07 -5.56 -16.48
N SER A 13 -0.99 -4.98 -15.71
CA SER A 13 -2.03 -5.76 -14.99
C SER A 13 -2.90 -6.65 -15.87
N GLN A 14 -3.03 -6.35 -17.17
CA GLN A 14 -3.77 -7.20 -18.12
C GLN A 14 -3.06 -8.54 -18.40
N THR A 15 -1.73 -8.58 -18.33
CA THR A 15 -0.91 -9.77 -18.58
C THR A 15 -0.29 -10.35 -17.31
N GLU A 16 -0.22 -9.56 -16.24
CA GLU A 16 0.34 -9.91 -14.93
C GLU A 16 -0.69 -9.56 -13.82
N PRO A 17 -1.87 -10.23 -13.80
CA PRO A 17 -2.95 -9.89 -12.87
C PRO A 17 -2.61 -10.16 -11.40
N ASP A 18 -1.64 -11.06 -11.13
CA ASP A 18 -1.13 -11.38 -9.80
C ASP A 18 -0.54 -10.15 -9.08
N ARG A 19 -0.13 -9.12 -9.83
CA ARG A 19 0.31 -7.84 -9.24
C ARG A 19 -0.81 -7.13 -8.49
N ILE A 20 -2.04 -7.14 -9.03
CA ILE A 20 -3.19 -6.53 -8.36
C ILE A 20 -3.53 -7.35 -7.12
N GLU A 21 -3.57 -8.69 -7.23
CA GLU A 21 -3.82 -9.57 -6.08
C GLU A 21 -2.78 -9.39 -4.97
N ARG A 22 -1.51 -9.15 -5.32
CA ARG A 22 -0.47 -8.80 -4.35
C ARG A 22 -0.78 -7.47 -3.66
N LEU A 23 -1.16 -6.44 -4.41
CA LEU A 23 -1.50 -5.14 -3.84
C LEU A 23 -2.71 -5.20 -2.91
N ASP A 24 -3.74 -5.99 -3.23
CA ASP A 24 -4.88 -6.22 -2.32
C ASP A 24 -4.43 -6.78 -0.98
N ARG A 25 -3.52 -7.78 -1.01
CA ARG A 25 -2.97 -8.40 0.20
C ARG A 25 -2.06 -7.45 0.98
N VAL A 26 -1.20 -6.71 0.28
CA VAL A 26 -0.30 -5.71 0.87
C VAL A 26 -1.12 -4.59 1.52
N TYR A 27 -2.19 -4.14 0.87
CA TYR A 27 -3.10 -3.15 1.40
C TYR A 27 -3.78 -3.65 2.68
N GLY A 28 -4.35 -4.85 2.65
CA GLY A 28 -4.95 -5.48 3.84
C GLY A 28 -3.96 -5.61 5.00
N TYR A 29 -2.70 -5.97 4.72
CA TYR A 29 -1.64 -6.04 5.73
C TYR A 29 -1.35 -4.65 6.33
N ALA A 30 -1.16 -3.62 5.50
CA ALA A 30 -0.89 -2.27 5.96
C ALA A 30 -2.06 -1.72 6.80
N MET A 31 -3.30 -1.96 6.38
CA MET A 31 -4.50 -1.63 7.15
C MET A 31 -4.53 -2.32 8.52
N ALA A 32 -4.16 -3.60 8.59
CA ALA A 32 -4.11 -4.32 9.87
C ALA A 32 -3.04 -3.77 10.81
N LEU A 33 -1.89 -3.33 10.28
CA LEU A 33 -0.87 -2.66 11.10
C LEU A 33 -1.37 -1.31 11.64
N ALA A 34 -2.01 -0.50 10.79
CA ALA A 34 -2.59 0.77 11.20
C ALA A 34 -3.68 0.58 12.28
N ASP A 35 -4.52 -0.44 12.15
CA ASP A 35 -5.55 -0.79 13.14
C ASP A 35 -4.93 -1.16 14.50
N VAL A 36 -3.89 -2.01 14.50
CA VAL A 36 -3.17 -2.40 15.72
C VAL A 36 -2.55 -1.20 16.45
N ASP A 37 -2.05 -0.22 15.69
CA ASP A 37 -1.44 0.99 16.23
C ASP A 37 -2.47 2.09 16.57
N GLY A 38 -3.75 1.88 16.26
CA GLY A 38 -4.82 2.85 16.49
C GLY A 38 -4.84 4.04 15.52
N ASP A 39 -4.19 3.93 14.35
CA ASP A 39 -4.17 4.97 13.31
C ASP A 39 -5.46 4.95 12.49
N GLY A 40 -6.56 5.36 13.11
CA GLY A 40 -7.90 5.34 12.49
C GLY A 40 -8.07 6.28 11.29
N GLY A 41 -7.14 7.24 11.10
CA GLY A 41 -7.15 8.17 9.96
C GLY A 41 -6.29 7.71 8.78
N PHE A 42 -5.68 6.52 8.86
CA PHE A 42 -4.74 6.03 7.86
C PHE A 42 -5.35 5.92 6.46
N VAL A 43 -6.53 5.31 6.34
CA VAL A 43 -7.16 5.04 5.04
C VAL A 43 -7.57 6.31 4.29
N ASP A 44 -8.09 7.30 5.01
CA ASP A 44 -8.59 8.55 4.41
C ASP A 44 -7.45 9.39 3.80
N ARG A 45 -6.20 9.13 4.19
CA ARG A 45 -5.00 9.80 3.68
C ARG A 45 -4.47 9.19 2.39
N LEU A 46 -4.97 8.04 1.96
CA LEU A 46 -4.51 7.35 0.75
C LEU A 46 -5.35 7.77 -0.46
N THR A 47 -4.70 7.86 -1.62
CA THR A 47 -5.40 8.09 -2.90
C THR A 47 -5.25 6.89 -3.83
N GLN A 48 -4.04 6.34 -3.93
CA GLN A 48 -3.71 5.25 -4.82
C GLN A 48 -2.56 4.41 -4.27
N ILE A 49 -2.58 3.12 -4.58
CA ILE A 49 -1.40 2.26 -4.52
C ILE A 49 -1.11 1.68 -5.90
N HIS A 50 0.16 1.69 -6.28
CA HIS A 50 0.61 1.27 -7.59
C HIS A 50 1.81 0.34 -7.50
N ASP A 51 1.78 -0.78 -8.23
CA ASP A 51 2.96 -1.61 -8.48
C ASP A 51 3.60 -1.19 -9.80
N HIS A 52 4.72 -0.47 -9.69
CA HIS A 52 5.53 -0.05 -10.82
C HIS A 52 6.68 -1.03 -11.05
N LYS A 53 6.39 -2.16 -11.70
CA LYS A 53 7.39 -3.16 -12.09
C LYS A 53 8.22 -3.69 -10.90
N GLY A 54 7.58 -3.93 -9.76
CA GLY A 54 8.24 -4.45 -8.55
C GLY A 54 8.65 -3.36 -7.55
N THR A 55 8.31 -2.10 -7.81
CA THR A 55 8.37 -1.03 -6.81
C THR A 55 6.95 -0.67 -6.39
N LEU A 56 6.66 -0.73 -5.10
CA LEU A 56 5.42 -0.21 -4.55
C LEU A 56 5.49 1.32 -4.49
N ILE A 57 4.53 1.99 -5.11
CA ILE A 57 4.33 3.44 -4.98
C ILE A 57 3.02 3.66 -4.23
N VAL A 58 3.10 4.38 -3.12
CA VAL A 58 1.95 4.75 -2.29
C VAL A 58 1.71 6.24 -2.44
N PHE A 59 0.55 6.61 -2.95
CA PHE A 59 0.13 7.99 -3.15
C PHE A 59 -0.75 8.44 -1.99
N TRP A 60 -0.40 9.59 -1.42
CA TRP A 60 -1.03 10.17 -0.26
C TRP A 60 -1.69 11.49 -0.60
N ARG A 61 -2.69 11.87 0.19
CA ARG A 61 -3.28 13.22 0.15
C ARG A 61 -2.41 14.26 0.87
N GLU A 62 -1.57 13.79 1.79
CA GLU A 62 -0.65 14.60 2.59
C GLU A 62 0.57 13.77 2.98
N ALA A 63 1.67 14.43 3.38
CA ALA A 63 2.91 13.75 3.73
C ALA A 63 2.68 12.70 4.85
N PRO A 64 3.07 11.42 4.64
CA PRO A 64 2.89 10.39 5.65
C PRO A 64 3.87 10.54 6.82
N SER A 65 3.46 10.05 7.99
CA SER A 65 4.36 9.91 9.14
C SER A 65 5.37 8.77 8.95
N ALA A 66 6.44 8.75 9.75
CA ALA A 66 7.41 7.66 9.75
C ALA A 66 6.76 6.30 10.06
N THR A 67 5.77 6.27 10.96
CA THR A 67 5.02 5.07 11.31
C THR A 67 4.20 4.57 10.11
N GLN A 68 3.52 5.48 9.41
CA GLN A 68 2.73 5.16 8.23
C GLN A 68 3.59 4.63 7.08
N ILE A 69 4.77 5.22 6.87
CA ILE A 69 5.79 4.70 5.93
C ILE A 69 6.19 3.26 6.33
N ALA A 70 6.41 3.01 7.61
CA ALA A 70 6.82 1.70 8.11
C ALA A 70 5.78 0.60 7.87
N TYR A 71 4.48 0.93 7.84
CA TYR A 71 3.43 -0.06 7.52
C TYR A 71 3.63 -0.66 6.14
N TRP A 72 3.88 0.18 5.14
CA TRP A 72 4.09 -0.24 3.76
C TRP A 72 5.39 -0.98 3.57
N ALA A 73 6.49 -0.50 4.18
CA ALA A 73 7.77 -1.19 4.13
C ALA A 73 7.67 -2.62 4.72
N ARG A 74 6.93 -2.78 5.84
CA ARG A 74 6.69 -4.09 6.45
C ARG A 74 5.77 -4.97 5.59
N ALA A 75 4.69 -4.41 5.04
CA ALA A 75 3.76 -5.16 4.20
C ALA A 75 4.46 -5.66 2.91
N TRP A 76 5.23 -4.79 2.25
CA TRP A 76 5.93 -5.08 0.99
C TRP A 76 7.04 -6.13 1.17
N SER A 77 7.86 -5.99 2.21
CA SER A 77 8.94 -6.94 2.52
C SER A 77 8.47 -8.29 3.07
N SER A 78 7.17 -8.43 3.35
CA SER A 78 6.60 -9.67 3.88
C SER A 78 6.37 -10.74 2.80
N LYS A 79 5.90 -11.92 3.22
CA LYS A 79 5.47 -12.99 2.32
C LYS A 79 4.22 -12.67 1.49
N VAL A 80 3.46 -11.64 1.85
CA VAL A 80 2.29 -11.20 1.06
C VAL A 80 2.64 -10.16 0.00
N GLY A 81 3.78 -9.47 0.17
CA GLY A 81 4.33 -8.51 -0.80
C GLY A 81 5.28 -9.18 -1.79
N ASP A 82 6.30 -8.46 -2.22
CA ASP A 82 7.33 -8.96 -3.14
C ASP A 82 8.61 -9.42 -2.42
N GLY A 83 8.69 -9.20 -1.10
CA GLY A 83 9.85 -9.53 -0.27
C GLY A 83 11.00 -8.51 -0.32
N SER A 84 10.84 -7.41 -1.03
CA SER A 84 11.83 -6.34 -1.17
C SER A 84 11.52 -5.14 -0.25
N THR A 85 12.41 -4.16 -0.25
CA THR A 85 12.20 -2.86 0.43
C THR A 85 11.91 -1.73 -0.56
N ALA A 86 11.55 -2.05 -1.81
CA ALA A 86 11.33 -1.07 -2.87
C ALA A 86 9.97 -0.39 -2.72
N VAL A 87 9.90 0.58 -1.79
CA VAL A 87 8.70 1.37 -1.53
C VAL A 87 9.00 2.86 -1.72
N VAL A 88 8.14 3.54 -2.47
CA VAL A 88 8.19 4.99 -2.74
C VAL A 88 6.88 5.62 -2.25
N HIS A 89 6.99 6.82 -1.69
CA HIS A 89 5.86 7.59 -1.17
C HIS A 89 5.77 8.92 -1.93
N GLU A 90 4.60 9.23 -2.48
CA GLU A 90 4.30 10.48 -3.21
C GLU A 90 3.14 11.24 -2.55
N PHE A 91 3.25 12.56 -2.41
CA PHE A 91 2.27 13.45 -1.76
C PHE A 91 2.29 14.87 -2.34
#